data_AF-A0A930THY0-F1
#
_entry.id   AF-A0A930THY0-F1
#
_cell.length_a   1.000
_cell.length_b   1.000
_cell.length_c   1.000
_cell.angle_alpha   90.00
_cell.angle_beta   90.00
_cell.angle_gamma   90.00
#
_symmetry.space_group_name_H-M   'P 1'
#
loop_
_entity.id
_entity.type
_entity.pdbx_description
1 polymer ?
#
loop_
_entity_poly.entity_id
_entity_poly.type
_entity_poly.pdbx_seq_one_letter_code
_entity_poly.pdbx_strand_id
1 'polypeptide(L)'
;MYSQINLLGTWDHQSFLVKPTLEEWEAKPDTPVTAEKWAKGTLTISESEGDQVLGELVFPPDITLSVHGRILPATEMLPAVLEATGKVTSEAVSKGVPGAVYQITGWIIFDPIKEIARPTIRGSILAVTPDLGGEPSGTVGAFVLRPV
;
A
#
# COMPACT_ATOMS: atom_id res chain seq x y z
N MET A 1 -26.13 -4.69 -7.90
CA MET A 1 -25.74 -3.29 -7.62
C MET A 1 -24.65 -3.38 -6.57
N TYR A 2 -23.37 -3.22 -6.94
CA TYR A 2 -22.28 -3.27 -5.97
C TYR A 2 -22.37 -2.01 -5.11
N SER A 3 -22.51 -2.19 -3.80
CA SER A 3 -22.43 -1.08 -2.83
C SER A 3 -21.11 -0.36 -3.01
N GLN A 4 -21.12 0.97 -3.02
CA GLN A 4 -19.92 1.78 -3.09
C GLN A 4 -18.95 1.37 -1.99
N ILE A 5 -17.71 1.02 -2.37
CA ILE A 5 -16.67 0.63 -1.41
C ILE A 5 -16.25 1.89 -0.66
N ASN A 6 -16.42 1.88 0.67
CA ASN A 6 -16.01 2.98 1.53
C ASN A 6 -14.74 2.61 2.29
N LEU A 7 -13.64 3.32 2.02
CA LEU A 7 -12.34 3.10 2.69
C LEU A 7 -12.02 4.15 3.76
N LEU A 8 -12.94 5.06 4.09
CA LEU A 8 -12.72 6.11 5.09
C LEU A 8 -12.21 5.54 6.42
N GLY A 9 -11.33 6.30 7.08
CA GLY A 9 -10.78 6.00 8.39
C GLY A 9 -9.31 5.59 8.36
N THR A 10 -8.87 4.98 9.45
CA THR A 10 -7.45 4.67 9.69
C THR A 10 -7.12 3.21 9.37
N TRP A 11 -5.90 3.02 8.88
CA TRP A 11 -5.35 1.77 8.39
C TRP A 11 -3.88 1.59 8.81
N ASP A 12 -3.55 0.41 9.31
CA ASP A 12 -2.16 -0.03 9.48
C ASP A 12 -1.57 -0.34 8.10
N HIS A 13 -0.51 0.36 7.71
CA HIS A 13 0.29 0.06 6.53
C HIS A 13 1.54 -0.72 6.90
N GLN A 14 1.81 -1.80 6.17
CA GLN A 14 3.08 -2.49 6.23
C GLN A 14 3.50 -3.03 4.87
N SER A 15 4.76 -2.82 4.50
CA SER A 15 5.36 -3.33 3.27
C SER A 15 6.56 -4.24 3.54
N PHE A 16 6.87 -5.07 2.55
CA PHE A 16 7.89 -6.10 2.63
C PHE A 16 8.66 -6.21 1.31
N LEU A 17 9.97 -6.43 1.40
CA LEU A 17 10.81 -6.77 0.26
C LEU A 17 11.08 -8.26 0.27
N VAL A 18 10.85 -8.92 -0.86
CA VAL A 18 11.23 -10.31 -1.08
C VAL A 18 12.51 -10.27 -1.91
N LYS A 19 13.62 -10.68 -1.32
CA LYS A 19 14.95 -10.69 -1.97
C LYS A 19 15.49 -12.14 -1.88
N PRO A 20 14.97 -13.06 -2.71
CA PRO A 20 15.34 -14.47 -2.61
C PRO A 20 16.83 -14.67 -2.84
N THR A 21 17.44 -15.52 -2.02
CA THR A 21 18.75 -16.11 -2.33
C THR A 21 18.64 -17.05 -3.55
N LEU A 22 19.77 -17.41 -4.15
CA LEU A 22 19.77 -18.40 -5.23
C LEU A 22 19.19 -19.75 -4.76
N GLU A 23 19.49 -20.16 -3.53
CA GLU A 23 18.94 -21.38 -2.94
C GLU A 23 17.41 -21.32 -2.81
N GLU A 24 16.87 -20.21 -2.29
CA GLU A 24 15.41 -20.01 -2.20
C GLU A 24 14.74 -19.93 -3.57
N TRP A 25 15.42 -19.38 -4.58
CA TRP A 25 14.92 -19.29 -5.96
C TRP A 25 14.86 -20.65 -6.66
N GLU A 26 15.86 -21.50 -6.43
CA GLU A 26 15.95 -22.85 -7.02
C GLU A 26 15.15 -23.90 -6.24
N ALA A 27 14.69 -23.55 -5.04
CA ALA A 27 13.89 -24.44 -4.21
C ALA A 27 12.54 -24.79 -4.87
N LYS A 28 11.96 -25.91 -4.42
CA LYS A 28 10.66 -26.36 -4.92
C LYS A 28 9.56 -25.36 -4.53
N PRO A 29 8.46 -25.29 -5.29
CA PRO A 29 7.24 -24.62 -4.83
C PRO A 29 6.89 -25.05 -3.40
N ASP A 30 6.24 -24.14 -2.65
CA ASP A 30 5.92 -24.26 -1.22
C ASP A 30 7.11 -24.18 -0.25
N THR A 31 8.35 -23.99 -0.75
CA THR A 31 9.47 -23.61 0.11
C THR A 31 9.33 -22.14 0.52
N PRO A 32 9.40 -21.82 1.82
CA PRO A 32 9.34 -20.43 2.28
C PRO A 32 10.48 -19.59 1.68
N VAL A 33 10.16 -18.35 1.30
CA VAL A 33 11.15 -17.33 0.90
C VAL A 33 11.17 -16.25 1.97
N THR A 34 12.36 -15.81 2.35
CA THR A 34 12.55 -14.76 3.34
C THR A 34 12.08 -13.41 2.80
N ALA A 35 11.29 -12.71 3.62
CA ALA A 35 10.87 -11.33 3.34
C ALA A 35 11.33 -10.39 4.45
N GLU A 36 11.94 -9.28 4.06
CA GLU A 36 12.35 -8.20 4.94
C GLU A 36 11.20 -7.20 5.12
N LYS A 37 11.01 -6.66 6.32
CA LYS A 37 10.07 -5.54 6.53
C LYS A 37 10.67 -4.29 5.87
N TRP A 38 9.93 -3.69 4.95
CA TRP A 38 10.41 -2.52 4.23
C TRP A 38 9.99 -1.23 4.94
N ALA A 39 8.68 -1.01 5.09
CA ALA A 39 8.16 0.17 5.77
C ALA A 39 6.92 -0.18 6.61
N LYS A 40 6.69 0.61 7.66
CA LYS A 40 5.48 0.52 8.48
C LYS A 40 5.00 1.92 8.82
N GLY A 41 3.72 2.19 8.58
CA GLY A 41 3.13 3.49 8.82
C GLY A 41 1.62 3.39 9.08
N THR A 42 1.01 4.54 9.26
CA THR A 42 -0.44 4.68 9.47
C THR A 42 -1.02 5.49 8.32
N LEU A 43 -1.96 4.90 7.58
CA LEU A 43 -2.70 5.57 6.52
C LEU A 43 -4.05 6.04 7.07
N THR A 44 -4.34 7.33 6.93
CA THR A 44 -5.66 7.91 7.20
C THR A 44 -6.28 8.35 5.89
N ILE A 45 -7.41 7.74 5.53
CA ILE A 45 -8.20 8.11 4.35
C ILE A 45 -9.31 9.07 4.79
N SER A 46 -9.24 10.30 4.31
CA SER A 46 -10.18 11.39 4.63
C SER A 46 -11.31 11.53 3.61
N GLU A 47 -11.10 11.05 2.38
CA GLU A 47 -12.09 11.12 1.31
C GLU A 47 -12.13 9.80 0.53
N SER A 48 -13.34 9.33 0.23
CA SER A 48 -13.60 8.08 -0.50
C SER A 48 -14.84 8.23 -1.42
N GLU A 49 -15.01 9.38 -2.05
CA GLU A 49 -16.16 9.68 -2.91
C GLU A 49 -15.85 9.48 -4.40
N GLY A 50 -16.84 9.02 -5.18
CA GLY A 50 -16.71 8.90 -6.64
C GLY A 50 -15.54 8.02 -7.10
N ASP A 51 -15.26 6.95 -6.35
CA ASP A 51 -14.11 6.06 -6.52
C ASP A 51 -12.75 6.72 -6.30
N GLN A 52 -12.67 7.99 -5.89
CA GLN A 52 -11.40 8.64 -5.54
C GLN A 52 -11.04 8.37 -4.08
N VAL A 53 -9.74 8.33 -3.78
CA VAL A 53 -9.21 8.14 -2.44
C VAL A 53 -8.20 9.24 -2.16
N LEU A 54 -8.44 10.03 -1.11
CA LEU A 54 -7.48 11.00 -0.59
C LEU A 54 -7.13 10.67 0.86
N GLY A 55 -5.87 10.84 1.21
CA GLY A 55 -5.41 10.58 2.56
C GLY A 55 -3.96 10.95 2.81
N GLU A 56 -3.48 10.54 3.98
CA GLU A 56 -2.11 10.76 4.42
C GLU A 56 -1.53 9.46 4.98
N LEU A 57 -0.32 9.11 4.56
CA LEU A 57 0.44 7.99 5.09
C LEU A 57 1.61 8.53 5.90
N VAL A 58 1.62 8.21 7.20
CA VAL A 58 2.62 8.70 8.16
C VAL A 58 3.53 7.55 8.58
N PHE A 59 4.84 7.76 8.42
CA PHE A 59 5.90 6.86 8.88
C PHE A 59 6.64 7.47 10.08
N PRO A 60 6.99 6.68 11.11
CA PRO A 60 7.87 7.15 12.19
C PRO A 60 9.29 7.50 11.67
N PRO A 61 10.00 8.49 12.27
CA PRO A 61 9.54 9.31 13.37
C PRO A 61 8.49 10.35 12.98
N ASP A 62 8.51 10.98 11.79
CA ASP A 62 7.51 12.01 11.39
C ASP A 62 7.52 12.29 9.86
N ILE A 63 7.54 11.25 9.02
CA ILE A 63 7.51 11.43 7.57
C ILE A 63 6.09 11.23 7.04
N THR A 64 5.51 12.29 6.46
CA THR A 64 4.17 12.25 5.89
C THR A 64 4.21 12.24 4.37
N LEU A 65 3.46 11.30 3.78
CA LEU A 65 3.13 11.28 2.36
C LEU A 65 1.67 11.70 2.16
N SER A 66 1.42 12.58 1.20
CA SER A 66 0.06 12.76 0.68
C SER A 66 -0.29 11.61 -0.25
N VAL A 67 -1.47 11.02 -0.06
CA VAL A 67 -1.95 9.87 -0.81
C VAL A 67 -3.10 10.29 -1.69
N HIS A 68 -2.98 10.00 -2.98
CA HIS A 68 -4.02 10.20 -3.99
C HIS A 68 -4.20 8.90 -4.76
N GLY A 69 -5.43 8.43 -4.86
CA GLY A 69 -5.71 7.16 -5.52
C GLY A 69 -7.14 7.06 -6.00
N ARG A 70 -7.46 5.84 -6.45
CA ARG A 70 -8.79 5.45 -6.88
C ARG A 70 -9.09 3.99 -6.56
N ILE A 71 -10.37 3.69 -6.44
CA ILE A 71 -10.91 2.35 -6.34
C ILE A 71 -11.41 1.94 -7.74
N LEU A 72 -10.99 0.78 -8.21
CA LEU A 72 -11.61 0.13 -9.35
C LEU A 72 -12.62 -0.86 -8.78
N PRO A 73 -13.94 -0.69 -9.01
CA PRO A 73 -14.95 -1.56 -8.45
C PRO A 73 -14.83 -2.98 -9.02
N ALA A 74 -15.32 -3.96 -8.25
CA ALA A 74 -15.37 -5.34 -8.71
C ALA A 74 -16.31 -5.47 -9.92
N THR A 75 -15.94 -6.37 -10.83
CA THR A 75 -16.77 -6.83 -11.94
C THR A 75 -16.97 -8.34 -11.81
N GLU A 76 -17.76 -8.95 -12.70
CA GLU A 76 -17.90 -10.41 -12.74
C GLU A 76 -16.58 -11.14 -13.02
N MET A 77 -15.61 -10.46 -13.64
CA MET A 77 -14.33 -11.05 -14.05
C MET A 77 -13.15 -10.61 -13.18
N LEU A 78 -13.28 -9.49 -12.45
CA LEU A 78 -12.16 -8.85 -11.76
C LEU A 78 -12.56 -8.45 -10.34
N PRO A 79 -11.71 -8.73 -9.32
CA PRO A 79 -11.92 -8.22 -7.97
C PRO A 79 -11.77 -6.69 -7.94
N ALA A 80 -12.28 -6.08 -6.87
CA ALA A 80 -12.04 -4.66 -6.62
C ALA A 80 -10.55 -4.39 -6.30
N VAL A 81 -10.04 -3.25 -6.78
CA VAL A 81 -8.62 -2.87 -6.68
C VAL A 81 -8.50 -1.45 -6.15
N LEU A 82 -7.50 -1.20 -5.31
CA LEU A 82 -7.00 0.13 -4.97
C LEU A 82 -5.75 0.42 -5.79
N GLU A 83 -5.73 1.54 -6.50
CA GLU A 83 -4.55 2.13 -7.13
C GLU A 83 -4.26 3.47 -6.45
N ALA A 84 -3.08 3.67 -5.88
CA ALA A 84 -2.76 4.93 -5.22
C ALA A 84 -1.30 5.33 -5.38
N THR A 85 -1.04 6.62 -5.28
CA THR A 85 0.30 7.22 -5.25
C THR A 85 0.48 7.96 -3.94
N GLY A 86 1.56 7.67 -3.23
CA GLY A 86 2.05 8.43 -2.08
C GLY A 86 3.20 9.33 -2.50
N LYS A 87 3.16 10.62 -2.14
CA LYS A 87 4.24 11.58 -2.39
C LYS A 87 4.60 12.33 -1.12
N VAL A 88 5.89 12.50 -0.86
CA VAL A 88 6.35 13.33 0.27
C VAL A 88 5.75 14.73 0.15
N THR A 89 5.21 15.25 1.25
CA THR A 89 4.60 16.59 1.26
C THR A 89 5.64 17.68 1.06
N SER A 90 5.25 18.83 0.51
CA SER A 90 6.15 19.97 0.35
C SER A 90 6.75 20.44 1.68
N GLU A 91 6.02 20.27 2.79
CA GLU A 91 6.51 20.56 4.14
C GLU A 91 7.63 19.60 4.58
N ALA A 92 7.51 18.31 4.28
CA ALA A 92 8.57 17.35 4.58
C ALA A 92 9.81 17.62 3.71
N VAL A 93 9.64 17.99 2.43
CA VAL A 93 10.75 18.38 1.56
C VAL A 93 11.49 19.61 2.08
N SER A 94 10.78 20.63 2.60
CA SER A 94 11.43 21.82 3.17
C SER A 94 12.22 21.52 4.46
N LYS A 95 11.93 20.39 5.12
CA LYS A 95 12.69 19.84 6.26
C LYS A 95 13.83 18.91 5.83
N GLY A 96 14.13 18.82 4.54
CA GLY A 96 15.22 18.02 3.99
C GLY A 96 14.90 16.55 3.73
N VAL A 97 13.62 16.15 3.80
CA VAL A 97 13.21 14.79 3.44
C VAL A 97 13.29 14.62 1.91
N PRO A 98 13.93 13.57 1.39
CA PRO A 98 13.98 13.30 -0.05
C PRO A 98 12.58 13.21 -0.66
N GLY A 99 12.41 13.65 -1.91
CA GLY A 99 11.14 13.63 -2.64
C GLY A 99 10.69 12.22 -3.06
N ALA A 100 10.47 11.33 -2.09
CA ALA A 100 10.07 9.95 -2.33
C ALA A 100 8.65 9.89 -2.92
N VAL A 101 8.49 9.02 -3.91
CA VAL A 101 7.23 8.74 -4.59
C VAL A 101 7.03 7.24 -4.64
N TYR A 102 5.90 6.79 -4.11
CA TYR A 102 5.52 5.38 -4.09
C TYR A 102 4.22 5.20 -4.86
N GLN A 103 4.12 4.12 -5.62
CA GLN A 103 2.88 3.70 -6.28
C GLN A 103 2.47 2.34 -5.73
N ILE A 104 1.19 2.19 -5.40
CA ILE A 104 0.62 0.93 -4.92
C ILE A 104 -0.52 0.48 -5.84
N THR A 105 -0.64 -0.83 -5.97
CA THR A 105 -1.81 -1.49 -6.57
C THR A 105 -2.11 -2.74 -5.77
N GLY A 106 -3.33 -2.87 -5.26
CA GLY A 106 -3.71 -4.02 -4.45
C GLY A 106 -5.19 -4.35 -4.48
N TRP A 107 -5.50 -5.61 -4.22
CA TRP A 107 -6.87 -6.12 -4.19
C TRP A 107 -7.54 -5.81 -2.86
N ILE A 108 -8.81 -5.42 -2.93
CA ILE A 108 -9.66 -5.18 -1.77
C ILE A 108 -10.35 -6.50 -1.41
N ILE A 109 -9.96 -7.07 -0.27
CA ILE A 109 -10.36 -8.41 0.17
C ILE A 109 -11.34 -8.29 1.33
N PHE A 110 -12.59 -8.68 1.09
CA PHE A 110 -13.63 -8.77 2.12
C PHE A 110 -13.55 -10.12 2.82
N ASP A 111 -13.73 -10.13 4.15
CA ASP A 111 -13.87 -11.37 4.91
C ASP A 111 -15.24 -12.00 4.60
N PRO A 112 -15.29 -13.18 3.98
CA PRO A 112 -16.56 -13.78 3.56
C PRO A 112 -17.43 -14.25 4.74
N ILE A 113 -16.87 -14.35 5.95
CA ILE A 113 -17.56 -14.83 7.14
C ILE A 113 -18.17 -13.66 7.94
N LYS A 114 -17.62 -12.44 7.78
CA LYS A 114 -18.02 -11.26 8.54
C LYS A 114 -18.76 -10.28 7.65
N GLU A 115 -20.09 -10.30 7.71
CA GLU A 115 -20.97 -9.46 6.89
C GLU A 115 -20.72 -7.94 6.99
N ILE A 116 -20.05 -7.46 8.05
CA ILE A 116 -19.83 -6.01 8.32
C ILE A 116 -18.32 -5.68 8.52
N ALA A 117 -17.40 -6.60 8.20
CA ALA A 117 -15.98 -6.32 8.38
C ALA A 117 -15.45 -5.35 7.30
N ARG A 118 -14.71 -4.32 7.74
CA ARG A 118 -13.88 -3.50 6.82
C ARG A 118 -12.89 -4.43 6.09
N PRO A 119 -12.64 -4.23 4.78
CA PRO A 119 -11.80 -5.12 4.00
C PRO A 119 -10.33 -5.03 4.44
N THR A 120 -9.51 -6.01 4.07
CA THR A 120 -8.04 -5.89 4.06
C THR A 120 -7.59 -5.64 2.63
N ILE A 121 -6.54 -4.85 2.42
CA ILE A 121 -5.98 -4.61 1.08
C ILE A 121 -4.59 -5.22 1.01
N ARG A 122 -4.30 -5.95 -0.08
CA ARG A 122 -2.99 -6.59 -0.30
C ARG A 122 -2.56 -6.41 -1.74
N GLY A 123 -1.28 -6.16 -1.96
CA GLY A 123 -0.78 -5.99 -3.33
C GLY A 123 0.70 -5.66 -3.38
N SER A 124 1.07 -4.90 -4.40
CA SER A 124 2.45 -4.50 -4.67
C SER A 124 2.65 -3.00 -4.49
N ILE A 125 3.84 -2.64 -4.03
CA ILE A 125 4.31 -1.26 -3.88
C ILE A 125 5.59 -1.09 -4.70
N LEU A 126 5.69 0.00 -5.43
CA LEU A 126 6.82 0.39 -6.26
C LEU A 126 7.39 1.73 -5.75
N ALA A 127 8.70 1.79 -5.51
CA ALA A 127 9.43 3.03 -5.33
C ALA A 127 9.72 3.65 -6.71
N VAL A 128 9.02 4.74 -7.05
CA VAL A 128 9.17 5.43 -8.35
C VAL A 128 10.42 6.31 -8.35
N THR A 129 10.70 6.96 -7.23
CA THR A 129 11.97 7.63 -6.95
C THR A 129 12.71 6.85 -5.86
N PRO A 130 14.01 7.14 -5.60
CA PRO A 130 14.68 6.57 -4.44
C PRO A 130 13.84 6.77 -3.18
N ASP A 131 13.74 5.70 -2.42
CA ASP A 131 12.85 5.58 -1.30
C ASP A 131 13.44 6.30 -0.06
N LEU A 132 12.63 6.46 0.99
CA LEU A 132 13.05 7.13 2.23
C LEU A 132 14.14 6.38 3.01
N GLY A 133 14.27 5.06 2.81
CA GLY A 133 15.29 4.20 3.39
C GLY A 133 16.55 4.06 2.53
N GLY A 134 16.59 4.67 1.34
CA GLY A 134 17.71 4.60 0.40
C GLY A 134 17.64 3.48 -0.64
N GLU A 135 16.53 2.73 -0.71
CA GLU A 135 16.29 1.77 -1.78
C GLU A 135 16.17 2.50 -3.14
N PRO A 136 16.72 1.94 -4.23
CA PRO A 136 16.74 2.61 -5.52
C PRO A 136 15.35 2.72 -6.15
N SER A 137 15.22 3.63 -7.11
CA SER A 137 14.05 3.66 -8.01
C SER A 137 13.89 2.32 -8.73
N GLY A 138 12.66 1.85 -8.86
CA GLY A 138 12.34 0.55 -9.41
C GLY A 138 12.25 -0.58 -8.38
N THR A 139 12.52 -0.30 -7.10
CA THR A 139 12.34 -1.29 -6.04
C THR A 139 10.86 -1.65 -5.89
N VAL A 140 10.55 -2.94 -5.95
CA VAL A 140 9.18 -3.48 -5.80
C VAL A 140 9.09 -4.36 -4.55
N GLY A 141 8.01 -4.20 -3.81
CA GLY A 141 7.69 -5.02 -2.65
C GLY A 141 6.22 -5.40 -2.60
N ALA A 142 5.85 -6.20 -1.59
CA ALA A 142 4.47 -6.47 -1.24
C ALA A 142 4.01 -5.49 -0.15
N PHE A 143 2.70 -5.19 -0.08
CA PHE A 143 2.13 -4.44 1.03
C PHE A 143 0.82 -5.04 1.53
N VAL A 144 0.48 -4.67 2.76
CA VAL A 144 -0.81 -4.93 3.39
C VAL A 144 -1.33 -3.65 4.04
N LEU A 145 -2.61 -3.35 3.83
CA LEU A 145 -3.36 -2.37 4.62
C LEU A 145 -4.41 -3.11 5.45
N ARG A 146 -4.39 -2.91 6.76
CA ARG A 146 -5.41 -3.48 7.67
C ARG A 146 -6.19 -2.36 8.34
N PRO A 147 -7.53 -2.46 8.43
CA PRO A 147 -8.32 -1.47 9.15
C PRO A 147 -7.94 -1.51 10.64
N VAL A 148 -7.83 -0.33 11.24
CA VAL A 148 -7.73 -0.15 12.71
C VAL A 148 -9.12 -0.15 13.33
#